data_AF-A0A238BZ68-F1
#
_entry.id   AF-A0A238BZ68-F1
#
_cell.length_a   1.000
_cell.length_b   1.000
_cell.length_c   1.000
_cell.angle_alpha   90.00
_cell.angle_beta   90.00
_cell.angle_gamma   90.00
#
_symmetry.space_group_name_H-M   'P 1'
#
loop_
_entity.id
_entity.type
_entity.pdbx_description
1 polymer ?
#
loop_
_entity_poly.entity_id
_entity_poly.type
_entity_poly.pdbx_seq_one_letter_code
_entity_poly.pdbx_strand_id
1 'polypeptide(L)'
;MSAIFSYLLPHGLVGKCNMELAVGRISSTLFKLGFDESIRLNDLFSTPFKTSALKWLRHLSSYELCCIHRKFMLWLLEFSVHVTRAAFYVTPENRTKLLRFYRKDIWKRIESHSFRLLSEKRDLKKVKGVMKSTVGVRIRFLPKNSGTRSLIVPTRKSFLRQYSTIALKIASAVIDLICAKQRKYSKELPFTGAAVWNGISGFPKRFRRFIQMNGSARIYAVKTDVQECFNCINHNLLRTVLRKFILLTKHFRLNANVIGMSSLIFARQYGFRCRIDDHNCNLSELCVTGEMVMWFLETYVINKEFEYRDSVYRAFRGIPQGNHASTRLCDLYLGAADCERYSEMMKRRDTLLIRYVDDYLLLTIDMKVARKFLEIMHLGADDNYDIIADSTKTVINFHCECSELLISGKMVGSCSAVPWCGYTIYPGLRRYCIDWAKIHSGKAIACRIVHKMSSRQKRIAVLRFLKASLLEKYRVVHRFHSDKWKISALKKFAAIGTKLYARPFARKIRLSTKGRWNRVFWQKLRAWLRQGFAYSYNTNIYVYTHLN
;
A
#
# COMPACT_ATOMS: atom_id res chain seq x y z
N MET A 1 -31.62 9.62 6.11
CA MET A 1 -31.65 8.94 7.42
C MET A 1 -32.65 9.60 8.36
N SER A 2 -32.52 10.89 8.68
CA SER A 2 -33.49 11.61 9.52
C SER A 2 -34.94 11.43 9.05
N ALA A 3 -35.24 11.75 7.79
CA ALA A 3 -36.59 11.55 7.23
C ALA A 3 -37.10 10.09 7.34
N ILE A 4 -36.23 9.10 7.12
CA ILE A 4 -36.59 7.68 7.20
C ILE A 4 -37.00 7.31 8.64
N PHE A 5 -36.20 7.71 9.63
CA PHE A 5 -36.50 7.38 11.02
C PHE A 5 -37.65 8.19 11.60
N SER A 6 -37.82 9.45 11.18
CA SER A 6 -38.99 10.25 11.53
C SER A 6 -40.30 9.63 11.03
N TYR A 7 -40.26 8.91 9.90
CA TYR A 7 -41.41 8.18 9.37
C TYR A 7 -41.62 6.83 10.07
N LEU A 8 -40.55 6.07 10.32
CA LEU A 8 -40.64 4.70 10.84
C LEU A 8 -40.87 4.60 12.36
N LEU A 9 -40.36 5.56 13.14
CA LEU A 9 -40.37 5.48 14.60
C LEU A 9 -41.37 6.49 15.18
N PRO A 10 -42.39 6.03 15.92
CA PRO A 10 -43.32 6.94 16.58
C PRO A 10 -42.62 7.80 17.64
N HIS A 11 -43.00 9.07 17.74
CA HIS A 11 -42.47 9.97 18.77
C HIS A 11 -42.74 9.49 20.20
N GLY A 12 -43.85 8.77 20.43
CA GLY A 12 -44.17 8.20 21.75
C GLY A 12 -43.21 7.08 22.22
N LEU A 13 -42.52 6.41 21.29
CA LEU A 13 -41.61 5.31 21.60
C LEU A 13 -40.23 5.81 22.05
N VAL A 14 -39.67 6.77 21.32
CA VAL A 14 -38.26 7.20 21.49
C VAL A 14 -38.16 8.65 22.01
N GLY A 15 -39.16 9.49 21.75
CA GLY A 15 -39.14 10.91 22.04
C GLY A 15 -38.43 11.68 20.91
N LYS A 16 -39.00 12.82 20.51
CA LYS A 16 -38.50 13.63 19.39
C LYS A 16 -37.03 14.03 19.56
N CYS A 17 -36.66 14.60 20.71
CA CYS A 17 -35.28 15.04 20.97
C CYS A 17 -34.26 13.89 20.99
N ASN A 18 -34.63 12.75 21.56
CA ASN A 18 -33.75 11.57 21.60
C ASN A 18 -33.53 11.01 20.19
N MET A 19 -34.56 11.01 19.36
CA MET A 19 -34.48 10.56 17.98
C MET A 19 -33.56 11.44 17.15
N GLU A 20 -33.70 12.76 17.24
CA GLU A 20 -32.83 13.71 16.52
C GLU A 20 -31.36 13.53 16.91
N LEU A 21 -31.07 13.40 18.21
CA LEU A 21 -29.71 13.16 18.70
C LEU A 21 -29.15 11.80 18.27
N ALA A 22 -29.93 10.73 18.40
CA ALA A 22 -29.52 9.38 18.04
C ALA A 22 -29.26 9.26 16.53
N VAL A 23 -30.20 9.73 15.70
CA VAL A 23 -30.08 9.69 14.24
C VAL A 23 -28.97 10.62 13.75
N GLY A 24 -28.83 11.81 14.34
CA GLY A 24 -27.72 12.72 14.06
C GLY A 24 -26.36 12.07 14.35
N ARG A 25 -26.24 11.40 15.50
CA ARG A 25 -25.01 10.68 15.86
C ARG A 25 -24.72 9.54 14.91
N ILE A 26 -25.71 8.69 14.60
CA ILE A 26 -25.55 7.57 13.68
C ILE A 26 -25.17 8.05 12.29
N SER A 27 -25.87 9.08 11.78
CA SER A 27 -25.58 9.64 10.45
C SER A 27 -24.18 10.24 10.41
N SER A 28 -23.79 11.05 11.40
CA SER A 28 -22.44 11.59 11.48
C SER A 28 -21.39 10.49 11.62
N THR A 29 -21.70 9.37 12.26
CA THR A 29 -20.76 8.26 12.42
C THR A 29 -20.63 7.50 11.10
N LEU A 30 -21.74 7.03 10.54
CA LEU A 30 -21.78 6.21 9.34
C LEU A 30 -21.19 6.91 8.12
N PHE A 31 -21.55 8.17 7.89
CA PHE A 31 -21.15 8.89 6.67
C PHE A 31 -19.80 9.62 6.78
N LYS A 32 -19.20 9.69 7.97
CA LYS A 32 -17.83 10.22 8.15
C LYS A 32 -16.78 9.12 8.24
N LEU A 33 -17.17 7.85 8.40
CA LEU A 33 -16.23 6.75 8.47
C LEU A 33 -15.49 6.54 7.14
N GLY A 34 -14.17 6.44 7.23
CA GLY A 34 -13.30 6.02 6.15
C GLY A 34 -13.22 4.49 6.00
N PHE A 35 -12.58 4.07 4.92
CA PHE A 35 -12.31 2.66 4.62
C PHE A 35 -11.29 2.04 5.59
N ASP A 36 -11.64 0.86 6.14
CA ASP A 36 -10.90 0.14 7.22
C ASP A 36 -10.84 0.92 8.55
N GLU A 37 -11.71 1.93 8.74
CA GLU A 37 -11.90 2.58 10.04
C GLU A 37 -12.87 1.80 10.91
N SER A 38 -12.66 1.90 12.23
CA SER A 38 -13.52 1.26 13.22
C SER A 38 -13.94 2.25 14.30
N ILE A 39 -15.18 2.10 14.75
CA ILE A 39 -15.75 2.84 15.87
C ILE A 39 -15.70 1.99 17.13
N ARG A 40 -15.62 2.64 18.29
CA ARG A 40 -15.86 1.96 19.55
C ARG A 40 -17.32 2.13 19.91
N LEU A 41 -17.96 1.05 20.35
CA LEU A 41 -19.35 1.09 20.78
C LEU A 41 -19.59 2.09 21.92
N ASN A 42 -18.62 2.30 22.81
CA ASN A 42 -18.71 3.35 23.83
C ASN A 42 -18.86 4.76 23.25
N ASP A 43 -18.23 5.06 22.10
CA ASP A 43 -18.37 6.37 21.46
C ASP A 43 -19.78 6.56 20.85
N LEU A 44 -20.52 5.47 20.66
CA LEU A 44 -21.93 5.48 20.22
C LEU A 44 -22.87 5.60 21.43
N PHE A 45 -22.62 4.82 22.48
CA PHE A 45 -23.44 4.78 23.69
C PHE A 45 -23.29 6.01 24.59
N SER A 46 -22.30 6.86 24.32
CA SER A 46 -22.17 8.16 24.98
C SER A 46 -23.18 9.20 24.49
N THR A 47 -24.08 8.83 23.57
CA THR A 47 -25.13 9.75 23.08
C THR A 47 -26.13 9.98 24.21
N PRO A 48 -26.43 11.23 24.57
CA PRO A 48 -27.43 11.50 25.60
C PRO A 48 -28.80 10.94 25.20
N PHE A 49 -29.51 10.36 26.17
CA PHE A 49 -30.86 9.83 25.97
C PHE A 49 -31.72 10.17 27.17
N LYS A 50 -32.67 11.08 26.96
CA LYS A 50 -33.57 11.59 27.99
C LYS A 50 -34.68 10.57 28.24
N THR A 51 -34.54 9.76 29.28
CA THR A 51 -35.54 8.78 29.70
C THR A 51 -36.75 9.44 30.35
N SER A 52 -36.59 10.61 30.98
CA SER A 52 -37.69 11.39 31.58
C SER A 52 -38.78 11.79 30.59
N ALA A 53 -38.45 11.90 29.30
CA ALA A 53 -39.38 12.23 28.23
C ALA A 53 -40.29 11.05 27.82
N LEU A 54 -40.03 9.84 28.32
CA LEU A 54 -40.70 8.61 27.90
C LEU A 54 -41.53 8.01 29.04
N LYS A 55 -42.86 8.12 28.93
CA LYS A 55 -43.79 7.67 29.97
C LYS A 55 -43.70 6.17 30.26
N TRP A 56 -43.46 5.35 29.24
CA TRP A 56 -43.37 3.89 29.36
C TRP A 56 -42.07 3.39 30.02
N LEU A 57 -41.08 4.26 30.21
CA LEU A 57 -39.79 3.92 30.85
C LEU A 57 -39.76 4.22 32.36
N ARG A 58 -40.82 4.79 32.93
CA ARG A 58 -40.83 5.33 34.31
C ARG A 58 -40.61 4.29 35.41
N HIS A 59 -40.97 3.04 35.17
CA HIS A 59 -40.93 1.97 36.17
C HIS A 59 -39.66 1.09 36.08
N LEU A 60 -38.77 1.38 35.13
CA LEU A 60 -37.59 0.56 34.88
C LEU A 60 -36.38 1.04 35.69
N SER A 61 -35.55 0.10 36.12
CA SER A 61 -34.30 0.40 36.81
C SER A 61 -33.28 1.09 35.91
N SER A 62 -32.34 1.83 36.50
CA SER A 62 -31.25 2.49 35.76
C SER A 62 -30.43 1.52 34.89
N TYR A 63 -30.28 0.26 35.31
CA TYR A 63 -29.59 -0.77 34.56
C TYR A 63 -30.36 -1.18 33.30
N GLU A 64 -31.67 -1.40 33.41
CA GLU A 64 -32.54 -1.76 32.29
C GLU A 64 -32.63 -0.62 31.27
N LEU A 65 -32.73 0.62 31.74
CA LEU A 65 -32.71 1.81 30.88
C LEU A 65 -31.41 1.92 30.07
N CYS A 66 -30.26 1.67 30.71
CA CYS A 66 -28.96 1.61 30.03
C CYS A 66 -28.92 0.50 28.98
N CYS A 67 -29.48 -0.68 29.28
CA CYS A 67 -29.53 -1.79 28.35
C CYS A 67 -30.41 -1.49 27.13
N ILE A 68 -31.60 -0.93 27.33
CA ILE A 68 -32.53 -0.51 26.28
C ILE A 68 -31.87 0.52 25.36
N HIS A 69 -31.25 1.56 25.94
CA HIS A 69 -30.50 2.56 25.17
C HIS A 69 -29.47 1.91 24.25
N ARG A 70 -28.61 1.02 24.80
CA ARG A 70 -27.52 0.42 24.04
C ARG A 70 -28.03 -0.48 22.92
N LYS A 71 -29.05 -1.29 23.21
CA LYS A 71 -29.72 -2.15 22.21
C LYS A 71 -30.36 -1.28 21.11
N PHE A 72 -31.05 -0.21 21.48
CA PHE A 72 -31.66 0.72 20.52
C PHE A 72 -30.63 1.40 19.62
N MET A 73 -29.55 1.94 20.19
CA MET A 73 -28.48 2.57 19.40
C MET A 73 -27.79 1.59 18.46
N LEU A 74 -27.60 0.33 18.90
CA LEU A 74 -27.02 -0.72 18.06
C LEU A 74 -27.96 -1.09 16.90
N TRP A 75 -29.24 -1.32 17.20
CA TRP A 75 -30.27 -1.58 16.19
C TRP A 75 -30.35 -0.43 15.17
N LEU A 76 -30.32 0.83 15.64
CA LEU A 76 -30.37 2.00 14.78
C LEU A 76 -29.17 2.07 13.83
N LEU A 77 -27.97 1.69 14.31
CA LEU A 77 -26.78 1.58 13.49
C LEU A 77 -26.90 0.47 12.44
N GLU A 78 -27.29 -0.73 12.87
CA GLU A 78 -27.42 -1.89 11.99
C GLU A 78 -28.45 -1.62 10.88
N PHE A 79 -29.64 -1.14 11.26
CA PHE A 79 -30.67 -0.72 10.32
C PHE A 79 -30.15 0.34 9.35
N SER A 80 -29.42 1.33 9.85
CA SER A 80 -28.82 2.38 9.02
C SER A 80 -27.84 1.85 7.98
N VAL A 81 -27.03 0.86 8.36
CA VAL A 81 -26.11 0.17 7.44
C VAL A 81 -26.89 -0.61 6.39
N HIS A 82 -27.96 -1.32 6.77
CA HIS A 82 -28.80 -2.06 5.82
C HIS A 82 -29.48 -1.14 4.81
N VAL A 83 -30.11 -0.06 5.27
CA VAL A 83 -30.71 0.97 4.39
C VAL A 83 -29.68 1.55 3.45
N THR A 84 -28.50 1.90 3.95
CA THR A 84 -27.43 2.46 3.12
C THR A 84 -26.97 1.47 2.04
N ARG A 85 -26.84 0.18 2.37
CA ARG A 85 -26.51 -0.89 1.40
C ARG A 85 -27.64 -1.15 0.40
N ALA A 86 -28.90 -0.95 0.81
CA ALA A 86 -30.06 -1.08 -0.05
C ALA A 86 -30.16 0.08 -1.05
N ALA A 87 -29.87 1.31 -0.62
CA ALA A 87 -30.00 2.51 -1.45
C ALA A 87 -28.76 2.82 -2.31
N PHE A 88 -27.55 2.56 -1.79
CA PHE A 88 -26.31 3.04 -2.39
C PHE A 88 -25.32 1.93 -2.73
N TYR A 89 -24.57 2.14 -3.79
CA TYR A 89 -23.28 1.49 -4.01
C TYR A 89 -22.19 2.26 -3.25
N VAL A 90 -21.52 1.58 -2.33
CA VAL A 90 -20.51 2.19 -1.44
C VAL A 90 -19.12 1.73 -1.84
N THR A 91 -18.22 2.68 -2.09
CA THR A 91 -16.86 2.37 -2.55
C THR A 91 -15.84 3.39 -2.02
N PRO A 92 -14.61 2.96 -1.66
CA PRO A 92 -13.59 3.90 -1.23
C PRO A 92 -13.05 4.74 -2.39
N GLU A 93 -12.72 5.99 -2.10
CA GLU A 93 -11.91 6.82 -2.95
C GLU A 93 -10.42 6.41 -2.83
N ASN A 94 -9.74 6.28 -3.98
CA ASN A 94 -8.38 5.74 -4.05
C ASN A 94 -7.33 6.53 -3.23
N ARG A 95 -7.48 7.86 -3.09
CA ARG A 95 -6.46 8.72 -2.45
C ARG A 95 -6.73 8.96 -0.96
N THR A 96 -7.99 9.18 -0.60
CA THR A 96 -8.38 9.72 0.71
C THR A 96 -8.93 8.65 1.65
N LYS A 97 -9.17 7.43 1.16
CA LYS A 97 -9.91 6.36 1.85
C LYS A 97 -11.33 6.75 2.28
N LEU A 98 -11.83 7.91 1.87
CA LEU A 98 -13.21 8.32 2.13
C LEU A 98 -14.17 7.40 1.39
N LEU A 99 -15.28 7.06 2.02
CA LEU A 99 -16.35 6.30 1.37
C LEU A 99 -17.18 7.24 0.50
N ARG A 100 -17.38 6.84 -0.75
CA ARG A 100 -18.28 7.50 -1.69
C ARG A 100 -19.53 6.66 -1.86
N PHE A 101 -20.68 7.33 -1.88
CA PHE A 101 -22.01 6.74 -1.95
C PHE A 101 -22.65 7.13 -3.27
N TYR A 102 -22.81 6.17 -4.16
CA TYR A 102 -23.45 6.37 -5.46
C TYR A 102 -24.83 5.73 -5.45
N ARG A 103 -25.82 6.36 -6.09
CA ARG A 103 -27.08 5.66 -6.38
C ARG A 103 -26.78 4.42 -7.25
N LYS A 104 -27.52 3.34 -7.02
CA LYS A 104 -27.26 2.05 -7.68
C LYS A 104 -27.44 2.09 -9.19
N ASP A 105 -28.45 2.81 -9.67
CA ASP A 105 -28.72 3.02 -11.09
C ASP A 105 -27.60 3.81 -11.78
N ILE A 106 -27.13 4.89 -11.15
CA ILE A 106 -25.99 5.67 -11.64
C ILE A 106 -24.72 4.81 -11.69
N TRP A 107 -24.44 4.07 -10.61
CA TRP A 107 -23.25 3.20 -10.58
C TRP A 107 -23.31 2.12 -11.65
N LYS A 108 -24.48 1.52 -11.92
CA LYS A 108 -24.67 0.53 -12.99
C LYS A 108 -24.34 1.12 -14.37
N ARG A 109 -24.65 2.39 -14.62
CA ARG A 109 -24.27 3.09 -15.86
C ARG A 109 -22.75 3.29 -15.96
N ILE A 110 -22.13 3.77 -14.87
CA ILE A 110 -20.67 3.95 -14.78
C ILE A 110 -19.94 2.63 -15.01
N GLU A 111 -20.40 1.55 -14.37
CA GLU A 111 -19.82 0.21 -14.49
C GLU A 111 -19.97 -0.34 -15.92
N SER A 112 -21.14 -0.20 -16.55
CA SER A 112 -21.35 -0.59 -17.95
C SER A 112 -20.38 0.11 -18.90
N HIS A 113 -20.28 1.44 -18.76
CA HIS A 113 -19.40 2.24 -19.60
C HIS A 113 -17.92 1.90 -19.38
N SER A 114 -17.51 1.77 -18.11
CA SER A 114 -16.14 1.38 -17.74
C SER A 114 -15.76 0.00 -18.27
N PHE A 115 -16.70 -0.94 -18.24
CA PHE A 115 -16.47 -2.29 -18.77
C PHE A 115 -16.31 -2.27 -20.29
N ARG A 116 -17.11 -1.48 -21.02
CA ARG A 116 -16.97 -1.33 -22.47
C ARG A 116 -15.59 -0.79 -22.85
N LEU A 117 -15.15 0.31 -22.23
CA LEU A 117 -13.82 0.88 -22.45
C LEU A 117 -12.69 -0.12 -22.12
N LEU A 118 -12.86 -0.91 -21.06
CA LEU A 118 -11.89 -1.94 -20.72
C LEU A 118 -11.89 -3.09 -21.72
N SER A 119 -13.06 -3.44 -22.27
CA SER A 119 -13.25 -4.48 -23.27
C SER A 119 -12.43 -4.20 -24.52
N GLU A 120 -12.51 -2.97 -25.01
CA GLU A 120 -11.75 -2.48 -26.15
C GLU A 120 -10.25 -2.46 -25.85
N LYS A 121 -9.85 -1.84 -24.72
CA LYS A 121 -8.42 -1.69 -24.36
C LYS A 121 -7.69 -3.00 -24.13
N ARG A 122 -8.37 -4.01 -23.57
CA ARG A 122 -7.75 -5.28 -23.15
C ARG A 122 -8.06 -6.46 -24.08
N ASP A 123 -8.74 -6.21 -25.20
CA ASP A 123 -9.30 -7.24 -26.08
C ASP A 123 -10.00 -8.34 -25.27
N LEU A 124 -11.03 -7.96 -24.50
CA LEU A 124 -11.73 -8.90 -23.64
C LEU A 124 -12.63 -9.83 -24.47
N LYS A 125 -12.41 -11.13 -24.36
CA LYS A 125 -13.24 -12.15 -25.02
C LYS A 125 -14.07 -12.91 -23.99
N LYS A 126 -15.34 -13.13 -24.33
CA LYS A 126 -16.25 -13.96 -23.54
C LYS A 126 -15.84 -15.42 -23.67
N VAL A 127 -15.69 -16.11 -22.54
CA VAL A 127 -15.34 -17.54 -22.49
C VAL A 127 -16.62 -18.36 -22.45
N LYS A 128 -16.77 -19.30 -23.40
CA LYS A 128 -17.91 -20.24 -23.47
C LYS A 128 -17.60 -21.49 -22.63
N GLY A 129 -18.64 -22.13 -22.07
CA GLY A 129 -18.51 -23.41 -21.36
C GLY A 129 -17.97 -23.35 -19.93
N VAL A 130 -17.63 -22.17 -19.40
CA VAL A 130 -17.14 -22.01 -18.02
C VAL A 130 -18.26 -21.58 -17.09
N MET A 131 -18.55 -22.40 -16.07
CA MET A 131 -19.53 -22.06 -15.04
C MET A 131 -18.98 -20.94 -14.14
N LYS A 132 -19.74 -19.84 -14.01
CA LYS A 132 -19.35 -18.66 -13.22
C LYS A 132 -18.82 -18.99 -11.81
N SER A 133 -19.44 -19.98 -11.14
CA SER A 133 -19.08 -20.36 -9.77
C SER A 133 -17.67 -20.94 -9.62
N THR A 134 -17.04 -21.43 -10.70
CA THR A 134 -15.70 -22.05 -10.66
C THR A 134 -14.56 -21.03 -10.73
N VAL A 135 -14.80 -19.84 -11.30
CA VAL A 135 -13.79 -18.80 -11.50
C VAL A 135 -13.36 -18.15 -10.19
N GLY A 136 -14.34 -17.84 -9.31
CA GLY A 136 -14.11 -17.39 -7.94
C GLY A 136 -13.54 -15.97 -7.81
N VAL A 137 -13.47 -15.21 -8.91
CA VAL A 137 -13.04 -13.82 -8.95
C VAL A 137 -13.89 -13.01 -9.91
N ARG A 138 -14.14 -11.75 -9.59
CA ARG A 138 -14.90 -10.81 -10.42
C ARG A 138 -14.11 -9.53 -10.66
N ILE A 139 -14.47 -8.83 -11.71
CA ILE A 139 -14.00 -7.45 -11.89
C ILE A 139 -14.74 -6.50 -10.94
N ARG A 140 -14.04 -5.49 -10.42
CA ARG A 140 -14.58 -4.38 -9.63
C ARG A 140 -14.00 -3.07 -10.13
N PHE A 141 -14.85 -2.07 -10.27
CA PHE A 141 -14.44 -0.71 -10.61
C PHE A 141 -14.35 0.19 -9.37
N LEU A 142 -13.32 1.03 -9.31
CA LEU A 142 -13.15 2.08 -8.31
C LEU A 142 -13.10 3.45 -8.99
N PRO A 143 -13.74 4.48 -8.42
CA PRO A 143 -13.72 5.82 -9.01
C PRO A 143 -12.31 6.45 -8.98
N LYS A 144 -11.98 7.21 -10.02
CA LYS A 144 -10.83 8.12 -10.09
C LYS A 144 -11.34 9.55 -10.33
N ASN A 145 -10.44 10.53 -10.26
CA ASN A 145 -10.76 11.92 -10.63
C ASN A 145 -11.27 12.02 -12.08
N SER A 146 -10.68 11.23 -12.98
CA SER A 146 -11.14 11.01 -14.35
C SER A 146 -11.27 9.49 -14.59
N GLY A 147 -12.50 9.04 -14.86
CA GLY A 147 -12.81 7.63 -15.16
C GLY A 147 -12.76 6.69 -13.95
N THR A 148 -12.42 5.41 -14.21
CA THR A 148 -12.41 4.34 -13.20
C THR A 148 -11.13 3.51 -13.23
N ARG A 149 -10.87 2.79 -12.14
CA ARG A 149 -9.81 1.78 -12.01
C ARG A 149 -10.46 0.41 -11.94
N SER A 150 -10.08 -0.50 -12.83
CA SER A 150 -10.48 -1.91 -12.74
C SER A 150 -9.55 -2.67 -11.79
N LEU A 151 -10.13 -3.56 -10.99
CA LEU A 151 -9.44 -4.50 -10.10
C LEU A 151 -10.08 -5.88 -10.24
N ILE A 152 -9.28 -6.93 -10.16
CA ILE A 152 -9.81 -8.29 -9.98
C ILE A 152 -9.89 -8.57 -8.49
N VAL A 153 -11.10 -8.88 -8.02
CA VAL A 153 -11.38 -9.14 -6.61
C VAL A 153 -11.97 -10.54 -6.41
N PRO A 154 -11.59 -11.25 -5.35
CA PRO A 154 -12.20 -12.53 -5.04
C PRO A 154 -13.68 -12.37 -4.68
N THR A 155 -14.53 -13.30 -5.13
CA THR A 155 -15.96 -13.30 -4.82
C THR A 155 -16.25 -13.92 -3.45
N ARG A 156 -15.48 -14.94 -3.07
CA ARG A 156 -15.63 -15.67 -1.80
C ARG A 156 -14.29 -16.11 -1.22
N LYS A 157 -14.31 -16.61 0.02
CA LYS A 157 -13.20 -17.42 0.53
C LYS A 157 -13.36 -18.81 -0.08
N SER A 158 -12.31 -19.32 -0.70
CA SER A 158 -12.30 -20.64 -1.33
C SER A 158 -10.88 -21.22 -1.30
N PHE A 159 -10.79 -22.54 -1.43
CA PHE A 159 -9.51 -23.23 -1.59
C PHE A 159 -8.71 -22.66 -2.76
N LEU A 160 -9.35 -22.49 -3.94
CA LEU A 160 -8.74 -21.91 -5.14
C LEU A 160 -8.15 -20.52 -4.89
N ARG A 161 -8.81 -19.68 -4.07
CA ARG A 161 -8.28 -18.37 -3.68
C ARG A 161 -7.02 -18.50 -2.85
N GLN A 162 -7.02 -19.40 -1.85
CA GLN A 162 -5.84 -19.61 -1.01
C GLN A 162 -4.67 -20.16 -1.83
N TYR A 163 -4.94 -21.15 -2.69
CA TYR A 163 -3.99 -21.76 -3.59
C TYR A 163 -3.35 -20.72 -4.53
N SER A 164 -4.17 -19.96 -5.28
CA SER A 164 -3.68 -18.90 -6.17
C SER A 164 -2.91 -17.79 -5.44
N THR A 165 -3.33 -17.42 -4.23
CA THR A 165 -2.61 -16.43 -3.41
C THR A 165 -1.21 -16.92 -3.05
N ILE A 166 -1.06 -18.19 -2.69
CA ILE A 166 0.22 -18.78 -2.31
C ILE A 166 1.10 -19.00 -3.55
N ALA A 167 0.53 -19.48 -4.66
CA ALA A 167 1.20 -19.59 -5.95
C ALA A 167 1.79 -18.25 -6.41
N LEU A 168 1.00 -17.17 -6.39
CA LEU A 168 1.46 -15.83 -6.76
C LEU A 168 2.49 -15.25 -5.77
N LYS A 169 2.41 -15.64 -4.49
CA LYS A 169 3.40 -15.27 -3.48
C LYS A 169 4.75 -15.94 -3.75
N ILE A 170 4.74 -17.24 -4.09
CA ILE A 170 5.92 -18.00 -4.51
C ILE A 170 6.51 -17.37 -5.77
N ALA A 171 5.70 -17.12 -6.80
CA ALA A 171 6.17 -16.51 -8.03
C ALA A 171 6.79 -15.12 -7.81
N SER A 172 6.17 -14.29 -6.97
CA SER A 172 6.74 -12.99 -6.57
C SER A 172 8.09 -13.15 -5.85
N ALA A 173 8.20 -14.11 -4.94
CA ALA A 173 9.44 -14.38 -4.21
C ALA A 173 10.58 -14.86 -5.13
N VAL A 174 10.26 -15.66 -6.15
CA VAL A 174 11.23 -16.09 -7.16
C VAL A 174 11.71 -14.91 -8.00
N ILE A 175 10.78 -14.07 -8.50
CA ILE A 175 11.14 -12.84 -9.21
C ILE A 175 12.03 -11.95 -8.35
N ASP A 176 11.68 -11.80 -7.07
CA ASP A 176 12.45 -10.98 -6.14
C ASP A 176 13.87 -11.53 -5.91
N LEU A 177 14.01 -12.86 -5.82
CA LEU A 177 15.29 -13.54 -5.69
C LEU A 177 16.16 -13.35 -6.94
N ILE A 178 15.59 -13.51 -8.13
CA ILE A 178 16.30 -13.31 -9.41
C ILE A 178 16.83 -11.88 -9.50
N CYS A 179 15.97 -10.89 -9.26
CA CYS A 179 16.34 -9.48 -9.31
C CYS A 179 17.40 -9.11 -8.27
N ALA A 180 17.32 -9.68 -7.06
CA ALA A 180 18.31 -9.46 -6.01
C ALA A 180 19.67 -10.07 -6.36
N LYS A 181 19.70 -11.30 -6.90
CA LYS A 181 20.94 -11.96 -7.37
C LYS A 181 21.58 -11.16 -8.50
N GLN A 182 20.80 -10.79 -9.51
CA GLN A 182 21.31 -10.04 -10.66
C GLN A 182 21.97 -8.72 -10.22
N ARG A 183 21.31 -7.93 -9.36
CA ARG A 183 21.87 -6.67 -8.85
C ARG A 183 23.13 -6.84 -8.00
N LYS A 184 23.34 -8.02 -7.41
CA LYS A 184 24.51 -8.30 -6.56
C LYS A 184 25.71 -8.78 -7.38
N TYR A 185 25.47 -9.58 -8.43
CA TYR A 185 26.52 -10.32 -9.12
C TYR A 185 26.77 -9.86 -10.56
N SER A 186 25.84 -9.14 -11.20
CA SER A 186 26.02 -8.63 -12.57
C SER A 186 26.44 -7.17 -12.61
N LYS A 187 27.29 -6.83 -13.58
CA LYS A 187 27.63 -5.45 -13.94
C LYS A 187 26.68 -4.86 -14.98
N GLU A 188 25.79 -5.67 -15.56
CA GLU A 188 24.79 -5.24 -16.53
C GLU A 188 23.69 -4.40 -15.88
N LEU A 189 22.88 -3.77 -16.73
CA LEU A 189 21.70 -3.04 -16.27
C LEU A 189 20.72 -3.98 -15.55
N PRO A 190 20.10 -3.53 -14.45
CA PRO A 190 19.10 -4.35 -13.76
C PRO A 190 17.95 -4.75 -14.70
N PHE A 191 17.42 -5.96 -14.57
CA PHE A 191 16.24 -6.42 -15.34
C PHE A 191 15.00 -5.56 -15.11
N THR A 192 15.00 -4.81 -14.01
CA THR A 192 13.95 -3.88 -13.63
C THR A 192 14.24 -2.45 -14.09
N GLY A 193 15.28 -2.27 -14.92
CA GLY A 193 15.65 -1.01 -15.54
C GLY A 193 15.81 0.12 -14.53
N ALA A 194 15.09 1.22 -14.77
CA ALA A 194 15.11 2.41 -13.93
C ALA A 194 14.43 2.20 -12.56
N ALA A 195 13.70 1.10 -12.36
CA ALA A 195 12.90 0.90 -11.15
C ALA A 195 13.74 0.94 -9.86
N VAL A 196 13.21 1.68 -8.87
CA VAL A 196 13.74 1.67 -7.51
C VAL A 196 13.32 0.38 -6.81
N TRP A 197 14.19 -0.61 -6.89
CA TRP A 197 14.00 -1.90 -6.25
C TRP A 197 14.07 -1.80 -4.72
N ASN A 198 13.27 -2.60 -4.01
CA ASN A 198 13.08 -2.55 -2.54
C ASN A 198 12.41 -1.28 -1.99
N GLY A 199 11.69 -0.54 -2.84
CA GLY A 199 10.83 0.57 -2.44
C GLY A 199 11.51 1.93 -2.49
N ILE A 200 10.72 2.98 -2.33
CA ILE A 200 11.13 4.35 -2.64
C ILE A 200 12.24 4.93 -1.73
N SER A 201 12.59 4.23 -0.65
CA SER A 201 13.69 4.62 0.25
C SER A 201 15.06 4.66 -0.44
N GLY A 202 15.21 4.03 -1.61
CA GLY A 202 16.41 4.13 -2.42
C GLY A 202 16.66 5.51 -3.05
N PHE A 203 15.61 6.31 -3.25
CA PHE A 203 15.71 7.61 -3.92
C PHE A 203 16.70 8.59 -3.24
N PRO A 204 16.60 8.87 -1.92
CA PRO A 204 17.53 9.76 -1.21
C PRO A 204 19.02 9.45 -1.41
N LYS A 205 19.39 8.17 -1.50
CA LYS A 205 20.79 7.77 -1.72
C LYS A 205 21.23 8.08 -3.14
N ARG A 206 20.40 7.76 -4.15
CA ARG A 206 20.70 8.01 -5.56
C ARG A 206 20.73 9.50 -5.88
N PHE A 207 19.78 10.28 -5.34
CA PHE A 207 19.75 11.73 -5.49
C PHE A 207 21.02 12.40 -4.94
N ARG A 208 21.43 12.06 -3.71
CA ARG A 208 22.66 12.62 -3.12
C ARG A 208 23.89 12.32 -3.97
N ARG A 209 24.02 11.08 -4.46
CA ARG A 209 25.13 10.68 -5.34
C ARG A 209 25.14 11.50 -6.64
N PHE A 210 23.99 11.67 -7.27
CA PHE A 210 23.85 12.49 -8.48
C PHE A 210 24.26 13.95 -8.23
N ILE A 211 23.81 14.55 -7.12
CA ILE A 211 24.17 15.93 -6.76
C ILE A 211 25.67 16.08 -6.49
N GLN A 212 26.28 15.11 -5.80
CA GLN A 212 27.72 15.12 -5.51
C GLN A 212 28.58 15.03 -6.77
N MET A 213 28.17 14.20 -7.74
CA MET A 213 28.92 13.99 -8.97
C MET A 213 28.84 15.16 -9.96
N ASN A 214 27.79 15.98 -9.85
CA ASN A 214 27.46 17.00 -10.86
C ASN A 214 27.56 18.44 -10.33
N GLY A 215 28.45 18.67 -9.35
CA GLY A 215 28.95 19.99 -8.94
C GLY A 215 27.89 21.08 -8.76
N SER A 216 28.04 22.20 -9.48
CA SER A 216 27.09 23.33 -9.49
C SER A 216 26.29 23.43 -10.79
N ALA A 217 26.34 22.39 -11.64
CA ALA A 217 25.68 22.41 -12.95
C ALA A 217 24.15 22.56 -12.81
N ARG A 218 23.53 23.25 -13.77
CA ARG A 218 22.08 23.36 -13.88
C ARG A 218 21.46 21.98 -14.06
N ILE A 219 20.37 21.70 -13.34
CA ILE A 219 19.68 20.40 -13.40
C ILE A 219 18.37 20.57 -14.17
N TYR A 220 18.23 19.80 -15.25
CA TYR A 220 17.01 19.58 -16.00
C TYR A 220 16.27 18.39 -15.42
N ALA A 221 14.99 18.59 -15.11
CA ALA A 221 14.13 17.61 -14.49
C ALA A 221 12.95 17.31 -15.41
N VAL A 222 12.67 16.02 -15.60
CA VAL A 222 11.47 15.52 -16.26
C VAL A 222 10.80 14.53 -15.32
N LYS A 223 9.58 14.83 -14.92
CA LYS A 223 8.69 13.87 -14.26
C LYS A 223 7.59 13.49 -15.23
N THR A 224 7.30 12.21 -15.36
CA THR A 224 6.15 11.75 -16.14
C THR A 224 5.55 10.46 -15.57
N ASP A 225 4.32 10.15 -15.96
CA ASP A 225 3.51 9.00 -15.51
C ASP A 225 3.14 8.19 -16.74
N VAL A 226 3.40 6.88 -16.75
CA VAL A 226 2.99 6.03 -17.87
C VAL A 226 1.48 5.90 -17.91
N GLN A 227 0.88 6.10 -19.09
CA GLN A 227 -0.54 5.91 -19.28
C GLN A 227 -0.92 4.46 -19.04
N GLU A 228 -1.72 4.23 -18.00
CA GLU A 228 -2.39 2.96 -17.72
C GLU A 228 -1.50 1.70 -17.88
N CYS A 229 -0.24 1.66 -17.35
CA CYS A 229 0.74 0.56 -17.54
C CYS A 229 0.08 -0.82 -17.65
N PHE A 230 -0.68 -1.20 -16.62
CA PHE A 230 -1.30 -2.52 -16.51
C PHE A 230 -2.30 -2.86 -17.62
N ASN A 231 -2.90 -1.89 -18.30
CA ASN A 231 -3.83 -2.13 -19.40
C ASN A 231 -3.11 -2.38 -20.73
N CYS A 232 -1.93 -1.79 -20.92
CA CYS A 232 -1.25 -1.77 -22.22
C CYS A 232 -0.31 -2.95 -22.44
N ILE A 233 0.09 -3.68 -21.38
CA ILE A 233 1.09 -4.76 -21.44
C ILE A 233 0.76 -5.79 -22.54
N ASN A 234 1.68 -5.94 -23.48
CA ASN A 234 1.67 -6.99 -24.49
C ASN A 234 2.04 -8.33 -23.86
N HIS A 235 1.13 -9.32 -23.94
CA HIS A 235 1.33 -10.64 -23.34
C HIS A 235 2.48 -11.42 -23.97
N ASN A 236 2.70 -11.30 -25.28
CA ASN A 236 3.75 -12.04 -25.98
C ASN A 236 5.14 -11.53 -25.56
N LEU A 237 5.32 -10.20 -25.55
CA LEU A 237 6.55 -9.59 -25.03
C LEU A 237 6.77 -9.93 -23.56
N LEU A 238 5.72 -9.86 -22.73
CA LEU A 238 5.82 -10.25 -21.32
C LEU A 238 6.29 -11.70 -21.17
N ARG A 239 5.77 -12.63 -21.98
CA ARG A 239 6.22 -14.04 -21.97
C ARG A 239 7.68 -14.17 -22.36
N THR A 240 8.13 -13.46 -23.39
CA THR A 240 9.54 -13.46 -23.81
C THR A 240 10.45 -12.99 -22.68
N VAL A 241 10.09 -11.88 -22.04
CA VAL A 241 10.80 -11.33 -20.87
C VAL A 241 10.85 -12.35 -19.72
N LEU A 242 9.71 -12.96 -19.38
CA LEU A 242 9.64 -13.93 -18.28
C LEU A 242 10.42 -15.21 -18.55
N ARG A 243 10.33 -15.76 -19.76
CA ARG A 243 11.09 -16.96 -20.16
C ARG A 243 12.60 -16.71 -20.06
N LYS A 244 13.06 -15.55 -20.52
CA LYS A 244 14.47 -15.13 -20.44
C LYS A 244 14.99 -15.09 -18.99
N PHE A 245 14.15 -14.83 -18.00
CA PHE A 245 14.61 -14.68 -16.60
C PHE A 245 14.33 -15.90 -15.72
N ILE A 246 13.17 -16.55 -15.89
CA ILE A 246 12.70 -17.60 -15.00
C ILE A 246 13.20 -18.97 -15.43
N LEU A 247 13.26 -19.24 -16.74
CA LEU A 247 13.60 -20.57 -17.25
C LEU A 247 15.10 -20.84 -17.34
N LEU A 248 15.96 -19.82 -17.15
CA LEU A 248 17.41 -20.01 -17.09
C LEU A 248 17.86 -20.84 -15.87
N THR A 249 17.06 -20.85 -14.80
CA THR A 249 17.41 -21.59 -13.59
C THR A 249 16.49 -22.81 -13.46
N LYS A 250 17.10 -24.00 -13.36
CA LYS A 250 16.35 -25.27 -13.22
C LYS A 250 15.39 -25.26 -12.02
N HIS A 251 15.89 -24.79 -10.87
CA HIS A 251 15.12 -24.76 -9.64
C HIS A 251 15.50 -23.58 -8.74
N PHE A 252 14.54 -23.12 -7.94
CA PHE A 252 14.68 -22.03 -6.98
C PHE A 252 14.40 -22.55 -5.58
N ARG A 253 15.30 -22.25 -4.64
CA ARG A 253 15.11 -22.52 -3.21
C ARG A 253 14.61 -21.26 -2.52
N LEU A 254 13.44 -21.37 -1.87
CA LEU A 254 12.80 -20.29 -1.13
C LEU A 254 12.73 -20.62 0.35
N ASN A 255 13.25 -19.71 1.19
CA ASN A 255 13.22 -19.88 2.63
C ASN A 255 11.84 -19.50 3.23
N ALA A 256 11.44 -20.18 4.29
CA ALA A 256 10.22 -19.88 5.07
C ALA A 256 10.14 -18.42 5.54
N ASN A 257 11.26 -17.74 5.74
CA ASN A 257 11.30 -16.32 6.11
C ASN A 257 10.79 -15.40 4.99
N VAL A 258 10.89 -15.83 3.73
CA VAL A 258 10.46 -15.08 2.56
C VAL A 258 8.97 -15.32 2.28
N ILE A 259 8.59 -16.60 2.17
CA ILE A 259 7.21 -16.96 1.82
C ILE A 259 6.29 -17.14 3.03
N GLY A 260 6.82 -17.18 4.26
CA GLY A 260 6.07 -17.41 5.50
C GLY A 260 5.81 -18.90 5.77
N MET A 261 5.95 -19.31 7.04
CA MET A 261 5.85 -20.71 7.45
C MET A 261 4.50 -21.35 7.11
N SER A 262 3.38 -20.64 7.29
CA SER A 262 2.05 -21.15 6.93
C SER A 262 1.88 -21.36 5.42
N SER A 263 2.46 -20.49 4.60
CA SER A 263 2.47 -20.66 3.14
C SER A 263 3.38 -21.80 2.72
N LEU A 264 4.50 -22.01 3.41
CA LEU A 264 5.41 -23.15 3.18
C LEU A 264 4.73 -24.48 3.46
N ILE A 265 4.05 -24.62 4.61
CA ILE A 265 3.32 -25.86 4.97
C ILE A 265 2.24 -26.16 3.93
N PHE A 266 1.44 -25.15 3.59
CA PHE A 266 0.40 -25.29 2.57
C PHE A 266 1.01 -25.70 1.21
N ALA A 267 2.07 -25.01 0.79
CA ALA A 267 2.75 -25.30 -0.47
C ALA A 267 3.23 -26.76 -0.53
N ARG A 268 3.79 -27.23 0.57
CA ARG A 268 4.28 -28.59 0.73
C ARG A 268 3.17 -29.65 0.71
N GLN A 269 2.01 -29.35 1.30
CA GLN A 269 0.85 -30.23 1.35
C GLN A 269 0.18 -30.37 -0.02
N TYR A 270 0.15 -29.30 -0.82
CA TYR A 270 -0.58 -29.26 -2.09
C TYR A 270 0.34 -29.31 -3.33
N GLY A 271 1.52 -29.92 -3.19
CA GLY A 271 2.35 -30.31 -4.33
C GLY A 271 3.15 -29.19 -5.00
N PHE A 272 3.35 -28.03 -4.36
CA PHE A 272 4.27 -26.99 -4.85
C PHE A 272 5.73 -27.36 -4.59
N ARG A 273 6.17 -28.54 -5.03
CA ARG A 273 7.55 -29.01 -4.85
C ARG A 273 8.14 -29.47 -6.17
N CYS A 274 9.44 -29.25 -6.33
CA CYS A 274 10.24 -29.95 -7.32
C CYS A 274 10.29 -31.44 -6.93
N ARG A 275 10.08 -32.35 -7.90
CA ARG A 275 10.18 -33.82 -7.71
C ARG A 275 11.62 -34.33 -7.57
N ILE A 276 12.60 -33.42 -7.53
CA ILE A 276 13.98 -33.81 -7.26
C ILE A 276 14.06 -34.17 -5.79
N ASP A 277 14.40 -35.43 -5.52
CA ASP A 277 14.80 -35.95 -4.20
C ASP A 277 16.13 -35.31 -3.79
N ASP A 278 16.10 -34.01 -3.54
CA ASP A 278 17.24 -33.28 -3.03
C ASP A 278 17.28 -33.56 -1.52
N HIS A 279 18.04 -34.59 -1.12
CA HIS A 279 18.27 -34.99 0.28
C HIS A 279 18.78 -33.83 1.17
N ASN A 280 19.09 -32.66 0.59
CA ASN A 280 19.51 -31.43 1.24
C ASN A 280 18.41 -30.35 1.42
N CYS A 281 17.15 -30.60 1.05
CA CYS A 281 16.07 -29.63 1.27
C CYS A 281 15.62 -29.60 2.75
N ASN A 282 16.16 -28.66 3.52
CA ASN A 282 15.74 -28.41 4.90
C ASN A 282 14.22 -28.23 5.02
N LEU A 283 13.64 -28.64 6.16
CA LEU A 283 12.20 -28.50 6.45
C LEU A 283 11.68 -27.05 6.34
N SER A 284 12.57 -26.07 6.41
CA SER A 284 12.32 -24.63 6.30
C SER A 284 12.42 -24.06 4.88
N GLU A 285 12.64 -24.89 3.87
CA GLU A 285 12.80 -24.46 2.47
C GLU A 285 11.76 -25.04 1.52
N LEU A 286 11.47 -24.33 0.44
CA LEU A 286 10.65 -24.79 -0.67
C LEU A 286 11.47 -24.77 -1.96
N CYS A 287 11.58 -25.91 -2.63
CA CYS A 287 12.19 -26.00 -3.96
C CYS A 287 11.09 -25.97 -5.02
N VAL A 288 11.16 -25.03 -5.97
CA VAL A 288 10.20 -24.86 -7.08
C VAL A 288 10.94 -24.74 -8.41
N THR A 289 10.36 -25.26 -9.50
CA THR A 289 10.95 -25.15 -10.84
C THR A 289 10.56 -23.84 -11.52
N GLY A 290 11.37 -23.39 -12.47
CA GLY A 290 11.01 -22.24 -13.31
C GLY A 290 9.70 -22.44 -14.08
N GLU A 291 9.46 -23.66 -14.57
CA GLU A 291 8.21 -24.04 -15.25
C GLU A 291 6.98 -23.91 -14.36
N MET A 292 7.07 -24.34 -13.10
CA MET A 292 5.98 -24.19 -12.14
C MET A 292 5.67 -22.71 -11.87
N VAL A 293 6.70 -21.87 -11.76
CA VAL A 293 6.54 -20.43 -11.58
C VAL A 293 5.89 -19.79 -12.81
N MET A 294 6.33 -20.17 -14.01
CA MET A 294 5.70 -19.73 -15.26
C MET A 294 4.22 -20.14 -15.31
N TRP A 295 3.90 -21.38 -14.95
CA TRP A 295 2.53 -21.87 -14.91
C TRP A 295 1.66 -21.07 -13.92
N PHE A 296 2.19 -20.70 -12.75
CA PHE A 296 1.47 -19.82 -11.81
C PHE A 296 1.16 -18.45 -12.41
N LEU A 297 2.12 -17.84 -13.10
CA LEU A 297 1.95 -16.52 -13.71
C LEU A 297 0.98 -16.57 -14.90
N GLU A 298 1.09 -17.59 -15.74
CA GLU A 298 0.17 -17.83 -16.86
C GLU A 298 -1.26 -18.03 -16.37
N THR A 299 -1.46 -18.90 -15.37
CA THR A 299 -2.80 -19.29 -14.90
C THR A 299 -3.48 -18.18 -14.08
N TYR A 300 -2.72 -17.51 -13.21
CA TYR A 300 -3.30 -16.60 -12.22
C TYR A 300 -3.12 -15.11 -12.53
N VAL A 301 -2.36 -14.76 -13.57
CA VAL A 301 -2.18 -13.37 -14.01
C VAL A 301 -2.48 -13.19 -15.50
N ILE A 302 -1.78 -13.89 -16.39
CA ILE A 302 -1.80 -13.59 -17.83
C ILE A 302 -3.11 -14.08 -18.47
N ASN A 303 -3.44 -15.36 -18.33
CA ASN A 303 -4.66 -15.96 -18.86
C ASN A 303 -5.81 -15.95 -17.85
N LYS A 304 -5.77 -15.02 -16.88
CA LYS A 304 -6.72 -15.06 -15.76
C LYS A 304 -8.13 -14.72 -16.23
N GLU A 305 -9.03 -15.69 -16.08
CA GLU A 305 -10.45 -15.50 -16.29
C GLU A 305 -11.12 -14.81 -15.08
N PHE A 306 -12.12 -13.98 -15.35
CA PHE A 306 -12.89 -13.26 -14.33
C PHE A 306 -14.36 -13.08 -14.71
N GLU A 307 -15.18 -12.97 -13.68
CA GLU A 307 -16.62 -12.78 -13.81
C GLU A 307 -16.97 -11.29 -14.02
N TYR A 308 -17.87 -11.01 -14.95
CA TYR A 308 -18.60 -9.75 -15.06
C TYR A 308 -20.07 -10.03 -15.40
N ARG A 309 -20.98 -9.58 -14.54
CA ARG A 309 -22.41 -9.94 -14.60
C ARG A 309 -22.57 -11.46 -14.71
N ASP A 310 -23.25 -11.95 -15.75
CA ASP A 310 -23.59 -13.36 -15.93
C ASP A 310 -22.68 -14.04 -16.96
N SER A 311 -21.47 -13.49 -17.16
CA SER A 311 -20.52 -14.01 -18.14
C SER A 311 -19.09 -14.01 -17.60
N VAL A 312 -18.28 -14.91 -18.14
CA VAL A 312 -16.85 -15.03 -17.85
C VAL A 312 -16.06 -14.43 -19.01
N TYR A 313 -15.03 -13.67 -18.68
CA TYR A 313 -14.18 -12.98 -19.64
C TYR A 313 -12.70 -13.28 -19.39
N ARG A 314 -11.92 -13.18 -20.46
CA ARG A 314 -10.46 -13.26 -20.44
C ARG A 314 -9.89 -12.09 -21.24
N ALA A 315 -8.82 -11.51 -20.72
CA ALA A 315 -8.07 -10.45 -21.40
C ALA A 315 -6.98 -11.04 -22.28
N PHE A 316 -6.77 -10.47 -23.46
CA PHE A 316 -5.66 -10.80 -24.37
C PHE A 316 -4.60 -9.69 -24.41
N ARG A 317 -4.86 -8.58 -23.70
CA ARG A 317 -3.92 -7.49 -23.47
C ARG A 317 -4.04 -6.96 -22.04
N GLY A 318 -2.92 -6.53 -21.48
CA GLY A 318 -2.82 -6.02 -20.11
C GLY A 318 -2.93 -7.12 -19.03
N ILE A 319 -2.57 -6.79 -17.79
CA ILE A 319 -2.59 -7.73 -16.65
C ILE A 319 -3.50 -7.21 -15.53
N PRO A 320 -4.07 -8.09 -14.69
CA PRO A 320 -4.99 -7.69 -13.64
C PRO A 320 -4.32 -6.88 -12.53
N GLN A 321 -5.04 -5.87 -12.04
CA GLN A 321 -4.58 -5.10 -10.89
C GLN A 321 -5.14 -5.67 -9.58
N GLY A 322 -4.38 -5.51 -8.49
CA GLY A 322 -4.80 -5.89 -7.14
C GLY A 322 -4.03 -7.06 -6.52
N ASN A 323 -2.99 -7.57 -7.19
CA ASN A 323 -2.07 -8.56 -6.61
C ASN A 323 -0.60 -8.11 -6.79
N HIS A 324 0.26 -8.56 -5.88
CA HIS A 324 1.68 -8.17 -5.84
C HIS A 324 2.47 -8.71 -7.04
N ALA A 325 2.14 -9.90 -7.53
CA ALA A 325 2.79 -10.49 -8.69
C ALA A 325 2.62 -9.60 -9.93
N SER A 326 1.43 -9.05 -10.16
CA SER A 326 1.16 -8.16 -11.30
C SER A 326 1.97 -6.87 -11.23
N THR A 327 2.20 -6.32 -10.02
CA THR A 327 3.12 -5.18 -9.85
C THR A 327 4.54 -5.56 -10.27
N ARG A 328 5.03 -6.75 -9.89
CA ARG A 328 6.35 -7.24 -10.31
C ARG A 328 6.45 -7.49 -11.80
N LEU A 329 5.38 -7.97 -12.42
CA LEU A 329 5.32 -8.15 -13.87
C LEU A 329 5.35 -6.80 -14.61
N CYS A 330 4.60 -5.78 -14.18
CA CYS A 330 4.72 -4.42 -14.77
C CYS A 330 6.14 -3.86 -14.54
N ASP A 331 6.75 -4.06 -13.36
CA ASP A 331 8.13 -3.63 -13.10
C ASP A 331 9.17 -4.26 -14.04
N LEU A 332 9.05 -5.57 -14.31
CA LEU A 332 9.91 -6.30 -15.24
C LEU A 332 9.65 -5.90 -16.70
N TYR A 333 8.38 -5.74 -17.09
CA TYR A 333 7.99 -5.33 -18.43
C TYR A 333 8.54 -3.93 -18.77
N LEU A 334 8.27 -2.96 -17.90
CA LEU A 334 8.83 -1.61 -18.02
C LEU A 334 10.36 -1.63 -17.90
N GLY A 335 10.92 -2.54 -17.09
CA GLY A 335 12.36 -2.68 -16.93
C GLY A 335 13.07 -3.18 -18.20
N ALA A 336 12.42 -4.08 -18.95
CA ALA A 336 12.91 -4.52 -20.25
C ALA A 336 12.90 -3.37 -21.26
N ALA A 337 11.80 -2.63 -21.35
CA ALA A 337 11.71 -1.42 -22.19
C ALA A 337 12.73 -0.33 -21.77
N ASP A 338 12.92 -0.12 -20.47
CA ASP A 338 13.92 0.82 -19.94
C ASP A 338 15.33 0.47 -20.44
N CYS A 339 15.69 -0.82 -20.38
CA CYS A 339 16.99 -1.30 -20.84
C CYS A 339 17.18 -1.15 -22.35
N GLU A 340 16.12 -1.27 -23.14
CA GLU A 340 16.17 -1.10 -24.59
C GLU A 340 16.26 0.38 -24.98
N ARG A 341 15.38 1.22 -24.42
CA ARG A 341 15.27 2.65 -24.75
C ARG A 341 16.36 3.52 -24.15
N TYR A 342 16.78 3.21 -22.91
CA TYR A 342 17.54 4.13 -22.06
C TYR A 342 18.85 3.54 -21.54
N SER A 343 19.38 2.49 -22.19
CA SER A 343 20.62 1.83 -21.75
C SER A 343 21.78 2.80 -21.53
N GLU A 344 22.03 3.67 -22.51
CA GLU A 344 23.10 4.67 -22.45
C GLU A 344 22.80 5.74 -21.39
N MET A 345 21.57 6.27 -21.38
CA MET A 345 21.15 7.26 -20.39
C MET A 345 21.30 6.76 -18.95
N MET A 346 21.07 5.47 -18.68
CA MET A 346 21.19 4.90 -17.34
C MET A 346 22.64 4.66 -16.89
N LYS A 347 23.61 4.60 -17.81
CA LYS A 347 25.04 4.40 -17.51
C LYS A 347 25.78 5.71 -17.23
N ARG A 348 25.27 6.82 -17.76
CA ARG A 348 25.87 8.15 -17.59
C ARG A 348 25.92 8.60 -16.13
N ARG A 349 26.97 9.33 -15.77
CA ARG A 349 27.16 9.90 -14.40
C ARG A 349 26.40 11.20 -14.20
N ASP A 350 26.07 11.87 -15.29
CA ASP A 350 25.40 13.16 -15.35
C ASP A 350 23.88 13.04 -15.55
N THR A 351 23.36 11.84 -15.34
CA THR A 351 21.95 11.50 -15.37
C THR A 351 21.56 10.71 -14.11
N LEU A 352 20.30 10.86 -13.71
CA LEU A 352 19.63 10.03 -12.74
C LEU A 352 18.24 9.73 -13.27
N LEU A 353 18.11 8.58 -13.92
CA LEU A 353 16.83 8.01 -14.33
C LEU A 353 16.34 7.02 -13.26
N ILE A 354 15.16 7.28 -12.71
CA ILE A 354 14.52 6.42 -11.72
C ILE A 354 13.03 6.26 -12.00
N ARG A 355 12.50 5.12 -11.60
CA ARG A 355 11.07 4.82 -11.70
C ARG A 355 10.54 4.21 -10.41
N TYR A 356 9.31 4.56 -10.05
CA TYR A 356 8.56 3.88 -9.01
C TYR A 356 7.22 3.43 -9.57
N VAL A 357 7.10 2.13 -9.86
CA VAL A 357 5.97 1.54 -10.62
C VAL A 357 5.87 2.21 -12.00
N ASP A 358 4.92 3.11 -12.21
CA ASP A 358 4.58 3.82 -13.44
C ASP A 358 5.06 5.29 -13.45
N ASP A 359 5.52 5.83 -12.33
CA ASP A 359 6.03 7.20 -12.21
C ASP A 359 7.54 7.27 -12.50
N TYR A 360 7.93 7.95 -13.57
CA TYR A 360 9.33 8.23 -13.93
C TYR A 360 9.80 9.59 -13.41
N LEU A 361 11.07 9.65 -13.06
CA LEU A 361 11.83 10.87 -12.81
C LEU A 361 13.19 10.75 -13.50
N LEU A 362 13.48 11.71 -14.37
CA LEU A 362 14.81 11.97 -14.91
C LEU A 362 15.34 13.28 -14.33
N LEU A 363 16.56 13.25 -13.83
CA LEU A 363 17.38 14.44 -13.55
C LEU A 363 18.65 14.35 -14.38
N THR A 364 19.03 15.41 -15.07
CA THR A 364 20.27 15.45 -15.86
C THR A 364 20.82 16.86 -15.96
N ILE A 365 22.12 17.00 -16.23
CA ILE A 365 22.72 18.31 -16.53
C ILE A 365 22.74 18.62 -18.04
N ASP A 366 22.35 17.67 -18.88
CA ASP A 366 22.30 17.81 -20.33
C ASP A 366 20.85 17.95 -20.82
N MET A 367 20.51 19.14 -21.33
CA MET A 367 19.17 19.42 -21.84
C MET A 367 18.80 18.53 -23.04
N LYS A 368 19.78 18.10 -23.86
CA LYS A 368 19.53 17.21 -25.01
C LYS A 368 19.07 15.83 -24.53
N VAL A 369 19.63 15.33 -23.43
CA VAL A 369 19.20 14.07 -22.81
C VAL A 369 17.78 14.20 -22.26
N ALA A 370 17.46 15.31 -21.60
CA ALA A 370 16.12 15.56 -21.08
C ALA A 370 15.06 15.63 -22.19
N ARG A 371 15.39 16.28 -23.32
CA ARG A 371 14.53 16.35 -24.49
C ARG A 371 14.33 14.99 -25.15
N LYS A 372 15.42 14.25 -25.40
CA LYS A 372 15.34 12.90 -25.98
C LYS A 372 14.49 11.95 -25.12
N PHE A 373 14.58 12.05 -23.80
CA PHE A 373 13.72 11.27 -22.91
C PHE A 373 12.23 11.65 -23.03
N LEU A 374 11.91 12.94 -23.16
CA LEU A 374 10.54 13.40 -23.39
C LEU A 374 9.99 12.91 -24.73
N GLU A 375 10.79 13.02 -25.80
CA GLU A 375 10.44 12.54 -27.15
C GLU A 375 10.08 11.07 -27.12
N ILE A 376 10.96 10.21 -26.59
CA ILE A 376 10.70 8.76 -26.50
C ILE A 376 9.47 8.46 -25.64
N MET A 377 9.27 9.16 -24.53
CA MET A 377 8.12 8.90 -23.64
C MET A 377 6.78 9.35 -24.24
N HIS A 378 6.75 10.39 -25.08
CA HIS A 378 5.51 10.96 -25.60
C HIS A 378 5.17 10.52 -27.03
N LEU A 379 6.18 10.36 -27.88
CA LEU A 379 6.02 9.89 -29.25
C LEU A 379 6.05 8.35 -29.34
N GLY A 380 6.58 7.70 -28.30
CA GLY A 380 6.77 6.26 -28.26
C GLY A 380 8.14 5.84 -28.82
N ALA A 381 8.35 4.53 -28.86
CA ALA A 381 9.52 3.90 -29.47
C ALA A 381 9.05 2.72 -30.32
N ASP A 382 9.79 2.40 -31.38
CA ASP A 382 9.54 1.25 -32.23
C ASP A 382 10.06 -0.04 -31.58
N ASP A 383 9.44 -0.42 -30.46
CA ASP A 383 9.83 -1.57 -29.64
C ASP A 383 8.65 -2.47 -29.21
N ASN A 384 7.45 -2.19 -29.74
CA ASN A 384 6.21 -2.93 -29.48
C ASN A 384 5.76 -2.97 -28.00
N TYR A 385 6.38 -2.20 -27.10
CA TYR A 385 5.94 -2.15 -25.69
C TYR A 385 4.73 -1.23 -25.49
N ASP A 386 4.43 -0.35 -26.45
CA ASP A 386 3.32 0.61 -26.41
C ASP A 386 3.28 1.46 -25.12
N ILE A 387 4.47 1.79 -24.58
CA ILE A 387 4.63 2.62 -23.39
C ILE A 387 4.67 4.08 -23.81
N ILE A 388 3.62 4.82 -23.43
CA ILE A 388 3.46 6.26 -23.67
C ILE A 388 3.15 6.97 -22.34
N ALA A 389 3.67 8.18 -22.19
CA ALA A 389 3.47 9.06 -21.05
C ALA A 389 2.15 9.84 -21.09
N ASP A 390 1.55 10.07 -19.92
CA ASP A 390 0.41 10.95 -19.74
C ASP A 390 0.87 12.41 -19.80
N SER A 391 0.61 13.08 -20.93
CA SER A 391 1.01 14.47 -21.16
C SER A 391 0.50 15.41 -20.06
N THR A 392 -0.71 15.18 -19.54
CA THR A 392 -1.32 16.00 -18.48
C THR A 392 -0.62 15.88 -17.13
N LYS A 393 0.17 14.82 -16.95
CA LYS A 393 0.93 14.54 -15.71
C LYS A 393 2.44 14.70 -15.88
N THR A 394 2.90 15.13 -17.05
CA THR A 394 4.29 15.49 -17.28
C THR A 394 4.61 16.83 -16.61
N VAL A 395 5.76 16.92 -15.95
CA VAL A 395 6.26 18.15 -15.33
C VAL A 395 7.72 18.34 -15.70
N ILE A 396 8.06 19.51 -16.23
CA ILE A 396 9.41 19.86 -16.70
C ILE A 396 9.84 21.22 -16.15
N ASN A 397 11.14 21.44 -15.94
CA ASN A 397 11.67 22.72 -15.43
C ASN A 397 12.49 23.52 -16.48
N PHE A 398 12.27 23.24 -17.76
CA PHE A 398 12.96 23.86 -18.87
C PHE A 398 12.02 24.05 -20.06
N HIS A 399 12.41 24.95 -20.95
CA HIS A 399 11.66 25.21 -22.17
C HIS A 399 11.88 24.09 -23.18
N CYS A 400 10.80 23.57 -23.76
CA CYS A 400 10.84 22.55 -24.80
C CYS A 400 9.96 22.99 -25.97
N GLU A 401 10.59 23.52 -27.01
CA GLU A 401 9.95 23.79 -28.30
C GLU A 401 10.02 22.52 -29.12
N CYS A 402 8.93 21.77 -29.15
CA CYS A 402 8.76 20.70 -30.12
C CYS A 402 7.27 20.65 -30.44
N SER A 403 6.92 21.09 -31.65
CA SER A 403 5.54 21.17 -32.15
C SER A 403 4.81 19.83 -32.09
N GLU A 404 5.55 18.73 -32.18
CA GLU A 404 5.04 17.35 -32.09
C GLU A 404 4.79 16.90 -30.64
N LEU A 405 5.45 17.52 -29.66
CA LEU A 405 5.28 17.22 -28.25
C LEU A 405 4.14 18.08 -27.67
N LEU A 406 2.91 17.60 -27.81
CA LEU A 406 1.71 18.16 -27.14
C LEU A 406 1.73 17.87 -25.63
N ILE A 407 2.70 18.46 -24.91
CA ILE A 407 2.79 18.37 -23.46
C ILE A 407 1.77 19.33 -22.84
N SER A 408 0.59 18.81 -22.49
CA SER A 408 -0.42 19.52 -21.69
C SER A 408 -0.08 19.61 -20.19
N GLY A 409 1.13 19.17 -19.83
CA GLY A 409 1.64 19.12 -18.47
C GLY A 409 2.12 20.47 -17.96
N LYS A 410 2.76 20.47 -16.79
CA LYS A 410 3.20 21.72 -16.14
C LYS A 410 4.66 22.01 -16.47
N MET A 411 4.93 23.10 -17.18
CA MET A 411 6.25 23.73 -17.21
C MET A 411 6.42 24.59 -15.96
N VAL A 412 7.44 24.29 -15.15
CA VAL A 412 7.74 25.04 -13.93
C VAL A 412 9.03 25.84 -14.10
N GLY A 413 9.20 26.91 -13.34
CA GLY A 413 10.45 27.69 -13.37
C GLY A 413 11.65 26.83 -12.97
N SER A 414 12.87 27.25 -13.35
CA SER A 414 14.12 26.52 -13.09
C SER A 414 14.34 26.16 -11.61
N CYS A 415 13.92 27.03 -10.70
CA CYS A 415 14.00 26.85 -9.24
C CYS A 415 12.73 26.26 -8.62
N SER A 416 11.71 25.96 -9.41
CA SER A 416 10.42 25.48 -8.93
C SER A 416 10.43 23.99 -8.57
N ALA A 417 9.44 23.61 -7.78
CA ALA A 417 9.23 22.25 -7.30
C ALA A 417 8.74 21.28 -8.40
N VAL A 418 9.36 20.10 -8.46
CA VAL A 418 8.90 18.94 -9.23
C VAL A 418 8.44 17.85 -8.25
N PRO A 419 7.13 17.53 -8.18
CA PRO A 419 6.62 16.52 -7.26
C PRO A 419 6.79 15.11 -7.84
N TRP A 420 7.33 14.18 -7.04
CA TRP A 420 7.51 12.78 -7.45
C TRP A 420 7.32 11.83 -6.25
N CYS A 421 6.31 10.96 -6.33
CA CYS A 421 6.03 9.88 -5.38
C CYS A 421 6.15 10.21 -3.87
N GLY A 422 5.67 11.39 -3.45
CA GLY A 422 5.70 11.82 -2.05
C GLY A 422 6.93 12.65 -1.67
N TYR A 423 7.80 12.94 -2.63
CA TYR A 423 8.87 13.92 -2.53
C TYR A 423 8.53 15.15 -3.37
N THR A 424 9.04 16.29 -2.93
CA THR A 424 9.10 17.53 -3.71
C THR A 424 10.55 17.84 -3.97
N ILE A 425 10.93 17.90 -5.24
CA ILE A 425 12.31 18.05 -5.68
C ILE A 425 12.48 19.48 -6.19
N TYR A 426 13.55 20.15 -5.78
CA TYR A 426 13.90 21.50 -6.22
C TYR A 426 15.21 21.42 -7.00
N PRO A 427 15.16 21.26 -8.34
CA PRO A 427 16.36 21.09 -9.16
C PRO A 427 17.33 22.27 -9.01
N GLY A 428 16.83 23.52 -9.08
CA GLY A 428 17.65 24.71 -8.89
C GLY A 428 18.29 24.84 -7.50
N LEU A 429 17.62 24.35 -6.45
CA LEU A 429 18.15 24.35 -5.08
C LEU A 429 18.95 23.09 -4.74
N ARG A 430 19.01 22.10 -5.64
CA ARG A 430 19.70 20.81 -5.45
C ARG A 430 19.25 20.06 -4.19
N ARG A 431 17.98 20.24 -3.80
CA ARG A 431 17.39 19.70 -2.57
C ARG A 431 16.09 18.98 -2.86
N TYR A 432 15.69 18.10 -1.94
CA TYR A 432 14.36 17.52 -1.92
C TYR A 432 13.78 17.64 -0.51
N CYS A 433 12.45 17.67 -0.41
CA CYS A 433 11.74 17.53 0.85
C CYS A 433 10.61 16.49 0.71
N ILE A 434 10.05 16.07 1.83
CA ILE A 434 8.85 15.24 1.85
C ILE A 434 7.66 16.13 1.49
N ASP A 435 6.79 15.67 0.59
CA ASP A 435 5.53 16.33 0.26
C ASP A 435 4.56 16.22 1.44
N TRP A 436 4.66 17.20 2.34
CA TRP A 436 3.80 17.30 3.52
C TRP A 436 2.36 17.67 3.18
N ALA A 437 2.10 18.27 2.01
CA ALA A 437 0.75 18.69 1.60
C ALA A 437 -0.15 17.47 1.33
N LYS A 438 0.40 16.38 0.77
CA LYS A 438 -0.32 15.09 0.66
C LYS A 438 -0.58 14.42 2.02
N ILE A 439 0.29 14.63 3.00
CA ILE A 439 0.18 14.05 4.35
C ILE A 439 -0.82 14.85 5.22
N HIS A 440 -0.88 16.17 5.04
CA HIS A 440 -1.64 17.10 5.90
C HIS A 440 -2.88 17.72 5.24
N SER A 441 -3.26 17.32 4.02
CA SER A 441 -4.56 17.73 3.49
C SER A 441 -5.64 17.42 4.54
N GLY A 442 -6.45 18.40 4.94
CA GLY A 442 -7.39 18.27 6.08
C GLY A 442 -8.35 17.07 5.98
N LYS A 443 -8.52 16.50 4.78
CA LYS A 443 -9.25 15.25 4.50
C LYS A 443 -8.45 13.98 4.84
N ALA A 444 -7.12 13.98 4.73
CA ALA A 444 -6.25 12.88 5.16
C ALA A 444 -6.06 12.81 6.68
N ILE A 445 -6.19 13.95 7.39
CA ILE A 445 -6.09 14.03 8.85
C ILE A 445 -7.30 13.36 9.54
N ALA A 446 -8.47 13.34 8.88
CA ALA A 446 -9.64 12.58 9.35
C ALA A 446 -9.36 11.07 9.39
N CYS A 447 -8.60 10.56 8.41
CA CYS A 447 -8.05 9.22 8.48
C CYS A 447 -6.84 9.20 9.40
N ARG A 448 -7.07 8.93 10.69
CA ARG A 448 -6.02 8.39 11.57
C ARG A 448 -5.45 7.15 10.89
N ILE A 449 -4.31 7.28 10.20
CA ILE A 449 -3.55 6.16 9.66
C ILE A 449 -3.14 5.31 10.87
N VAL A 450 -3.98 4.37 11.25
CA VAL A 450 -3.59 3.27 12.12
C VAL A 450 -2.89 2.30 11.19
N HIS A 451 -1.59 2.52 10.96
CA HIS A 451 -0.75 1.43 10.46
C HIS A 451 -1.04 0.22 11.36
N LYS A 452 -1.45 -0.91 10.76
CA LYS A 452 -1.48 -2.22 11.41
C LYS A 452 -0.03 -2.63 11.69
N MET A 453 0.61 -1.92 12.62
CA MET A 453 1.94 -2.24 13.10
C MET A 453 1.83 -3.51 13.92
N SER A 454 2.68 -4.49 13.65
CA SER A 454 2.82 -5.64 14.54
C SER A 454 3.23 -5.15 15.94
N SER A 455 2.95 -5.94 16.99
CA SER A 455 3.39 -5.60 18.34
C SER A 455 4.90 -5.33 18.42
N ARG A 456 5.71 -6.02 17.59
CA ARG A 456 7.15 -5.75 17.44
C ARG A 456 7.44 -4.36 16.89
N GLN A 457 6.80 -3.99 15.79
CA GLN A 457 6.99 -2.67 15.18
C GLN A 457 6.55 -1.55 16.13
N LYS A 458 5.46 -1.75 16.87
CA LYS A 458 4.98 -0.79 17.88
C LYS A 458 6.00 -0.57 19.00
N ARG A 459 6.61 -1.64 19.51
CA ARG A 459 7.71 -1.54 20.50
C ARG A 459 8.91 -0.77 19.96
N ILE A 460 9.34 -1.07 18.72
CA ILE A 460 10.44 -0.35 18.06
C ILE A 460 10.13 1.14 17.90
N ALA A 461 8.89 1.48 17.51
CA ALA A 461 8.47 2.88 17.38
C ALA A 461 8.53 3.63 18.72
N VAL A 462 8.12 2.99 19.82
CA VAL A 462 8.22 3.57 21.18
C VAL A 462 9.68 3.83 21.55
N LEU A 463 10.59 2.89 21.27
CA LEU A 463 12.03 3.08 21.51
C LEU A 463 12.59 4.26 20.69
N ARG A 464 12.27 4.32 19.39
CA ARG A 464 12.72 5.42 18.51
C ARG A 464 12.23 6.78 18.99
N PHE A 465 10.95 6.86 19.34
CA PHE A 465 10.33 8.07 19.87
C PHE A 465 10.98 8.53 21.18
N LEU A 466 11.21 7.59 22.12
CA LEU A 466 11.85 7.89 23.40
C LEU A 466 13.29 8.36 23.21
N LYS A 467 14.08 7.68 22.38
CA LYS A 467 15.45 8.10 22.09
C LYS A 467 15.45 9.51 21.50
N ALA A 468 14.64 9.78 20.49
CA ALA A 468 14.54 11.11 19.89
C ALA A 468 14.12 12.19 20.91
N SER A 469 13.20 11.87 21.83
CA SER A 469 12.66 12.85 22.79
C SER A 469 13.55 13.11 24.00
N LEU A 470 14.43 12.16 24.35
CA LEU A 470 15.14 12.13 25.63
C LEU A 470 16.66 12.08 25.49
N LEU A 471 17.22 11.89 24.29
CA LEU A 471 18.67 11.74 24.10
C LEU A 471 19.47 12.96 24.58
N GLU A 472 19.07 14.17 24.19
CA GLU A 472 19.79 15.38 24.63
C GLU A 472 19.69 15.59 26.14
N LYS A 473 18.50 15.33 26.72
CA LYS A 473 18.29 15.42 28.18
C LYS A 473 19.15 14.39 28.94
N TYR A 474 19.29 13.19 28.38
CA TYR A 474 20.19 12.18 28.93
C TYR A 474 21.66 12.62 28.86
N ARG A 475 22.10 13.19 27.73
CA ARG A 475 23.48 13.67 27.55
C ARG A 475 23.84 14.72 28.59
N VAL A 476 22.93 15.63 28.93
CA VAL A 476 23.13 16.62 30.00
C VAL A 476 23.40 15.92 31.33
N VAL A 477 22.53 14.98 31.75
CA VAL A 477 22.70 14.22 33.01
C VAL A 477 23.95 13.33 32.98
N HIS A 478 24.35 12.83 31.82
CA HIS A 478 25.49 11.93 31.68
C HIS A 478 26.85 12.63 31.81
N ARG A 479 26.93 13.94 31.51
CA ARG A 479 28.17 14.75 31.60
C ARG A 479 28.68 14.91 33.04
N PHE A 480 27.82 14.76 34.04
CA PHE A 480 28.22 14.86 35.44
C PHE A 480 29.03 13.63 35.88
N HIS A 481 29.94 13.82 36.83
CA HIS A 481 30.75 12.75 37.43
C HIS A 481 29.85 11.66 38.05
N SER A 482 30.31 10.42 38.03
CA SER A 482 29.52 9.28 38.46
C SER A 482 29.45 9.20 39.98
N ASP A 483 28.40 9.78 40.56
CA ASP A 483 28.12 9.79 41.99
C ASP A 483 26.71 9.26 42.34
N LYS A 484 26.38 9.20 43.63
CA LYS A 484 25.06 8.77 44.13
C LYS A 484 23.93 9.64 43.54
N TRP A 485 24.21 10.93 43.29
CA TRP A 485 23.25 11.87 42.72
C TRP A 485 22.90 11.50 41.27
N LYS A 486 23.89 11.24 40.41
CA LYS A 486 23.71 10.84 39.01
C LYS A 486 22.87 9.56 38.90
N ILE A 487 23.12 8.58 39.76
CA ILE A 487 22.34 7.33 39.79
C ILE A 487 20.87 7.62 40.13
N SER A 488 20.63 8.47 41.13
CA SER A 488 19.27 8.90 41.53
C SER A 488 18.57 9.70 40.42
N ALA A 489 19.28 10.63 39.80
CA ALA A 489 18.81 11.44 38.67
C ALA A 489 18.43 10.56 37.47
N LEU A 490 19.25 9.56 37.12
CA LEU A 490 18.95 8.61 36.04
C LEU A 490 17.76 7.69 36.36
N LYS A 491 17.55 7.30 37.62
CA LYS A 491 16.35 6.56 38.05
C LYS A 491 15.09 7.43 37.87
N LYS A 492 15.11 8.69 38.33
CA LYS A 492 14.01 9.65 38.16
C LYS A 492 13.75 9.94 36.68
N PHE A 493 14.80 10.17 35.90
CA PHE A 493 14.73 10.37 34.45
C PHE A 493 14.05 9.21 33.73
N ALA A 494 14.44 7.96 34.04
CA ALA A 494 13.82 6.78 33.43
C ALA A 494 12.34 6.61 33.83
N ALA A 495 11.99 6.94 35.08
CA ALA A 495 10.59 6.94 35.55
C ALA A 495 9.75 7.99 34.81
N ILE A 496 10.24 9.22 34.71
CA ILE A 496 9.59 10.35 34.02
C ILE A 496 9.45 10.04 32.52
N GLY A 497 10.53 9.59 31.87
CA GLY A 497 10.54 9.19 30.46
C GLY A 497 9.51 8.08 30.17
N THR A 498 9.38 7.11 31.07
CA THR A 498 8.38 6.05 30.93
C THR A 498 6.95 6.58 31.10
N LYS A 499 6.71 7.41 32.13
CA LYS A 499 5.38 7.90 32.49
C LYS A 499 4.84 8.93 31.49
N LEU A 500 5.67 9.92 31.11
CA LEU A 500 5.25 11.06 30.31
C LEU A 500 5.41 10.86 28.80
N TYR A 501 6.37 10.03 28.36
CA TYR A 501 6.63 9.84 26.93
C TYR A 501 6.23 8.45 26.45
N ALA A 502 6.71 7.38 27.13
CA ALA A 502 6.53 6.01 26.63
C ALA A 502 5.07 5.55 26.67
N ARG A 503 4.40 5.67 27.82
CA ARG A 503 3.01 5.20 28.01
C ARG A 503 2.00 5.98 27.14
N PRO A 504 2.05 7.32 27.06
CA PRO A 504 1.14 8.06 26.20
C PRO A 504 1.34 7.74 24.72
N PHE A 505 2.58 7.63 24.25
CA PHE A 505 2.89 7.26 22.87
C PHE A 505 2.47 5.82 22.55
N ALA A 506 2.75 4.86 23.44
CA ALA A 506 2.31 3.47 23.30
C ALA A 506 0.78 3.34 23.22
N ARG A 507 0.05 4.14 24.00
CA ARG A 507 -1.42 4.24 23.93
C ARG A 507 -1.88 4.81 22.58
N LYS A 508 -1.21 5.86 22.09
CA LYS A 508 -1.48 6.48 20.78
C LYS A 508 -1.34 5.47 19.62
N ILE A 509 -0.32 4.61 19.67
CA ILE A 509 -0.08 3.57 18.65
C ILE A 509 -0.77 2.22 18.94
N ARG A 510 -1.63 2.14 19.97
CA ARG A 510 -2.38 0.92 20.36
C ARG A 510 -1.50 -0.29 20.63
N LEU A 511 -0.41 -0.15 21.40
CA LEU A 511 0.40 -1.29 21.86
C LEU A 511 -0.31 -2.00 23.04
N SER A 512 -0.72 -3.25 22.83
CA SER A 512 -1.36 -4.07 23.89
C SER A 512 -0.42 -4.30 25.07
N THR A 513 -0.94 -4.30 26.30
CA THR A 513 -0.17 -4.63 27.51
C THR A 513 -0.14 -6.12 27.83
N LYS A 514 -1.06 -6.92 27.25
CA LYS A 514 -1.33 -8.29 27.69
C LYS A 514 -0.35 -9.36 27.15
N GLY A 515 0.34 -9.10 26.04
CA GLY A 515 1.25 -10.08 25.40
C GLY A 515 2.58 -10.27 26.13
N ARG A 516 3.11 -11.51 26.17
CA ARG A 516 4.39 -11.89 26.83
C ARG A 516 5.52 -10.90 26.52
N TRP A 517 5.75 -10.61 25.24
CA TRP A 517 6.80 -9.68 24.79
C TRP A 517 6.55 -8.22 25.10
N ASN A 518 5.30 -7.82 25.31
CA ASN A 518 4.98 -6.47 25.73
C ASN A 518 5.24 -6.31 27.23
N ARG A 519 5.01 -7.34 28.06
CA ARG A 519 5.41 -7.33 29.48
C ARG A 519 6.92 -7.23 29.63
N VAL A 520 7.67 -8.08 28.93
CA VAL A 520 9.15 -8.06 28.93
C VAL A 520 9.67 -6.69 28.48
N PHE A 521 9.08 -6.12 27.42
CA PHE A 521 9.41 -4.78 26.95
C PHE A 521 9.23 -3.72 28.04
N TRP A 522 8.09 -3.70 28.73
CA TRP A 522 7.82 -2.71 29.77
C TRP A 522 8.72 -2.88 31.01
N GLN A 523 9.09 -4.12 31.35
CA GLN A 523 10.04 -4.40 32.43
C GLN A 523 11.45 -3.89 32.10
N LYS A 524 11.93 -4.15 30.87
CA LYS A 524 13.29 -3.77 30.45
C LYS A 524 13.43 -2.29 30.05
N LEU A 525 12.33 -1.59 29.75
CA LEU A 525 12.38 -0.20 29.26
C LEU A 525 13.06 0.78 30.22
N ARG A 526 12.83 0.66 31.53
CA ARG A 526 13.46 1.54 32.52
C ARG A 526 14.96 1.30 32.66
N ALA A 527 15.43 0.07 32.47
CA ALA A 527 16.85 -0.25 32.48
C ALA A 527 17.53 0.33 31.22
N TRP A 528 16.87 0.19 30.07
CA TRP A 528 17.34 0.78 28.80
C TRP A 528 17.52 2.30 28.85
N LEU A 529 16.58 3.02 29.48
CA LEU A 529 16.66 4.48 29.66
C LEU A 529 17.80 4.89 30.61
N ARG A 530 18.09 4.08 31.65
CA ARG A 530 19.19 4.34 32.59
C ARG A 530 20.57 4.19 31.93
N GLN A 531 20.69 3.22 31.02
CA GLN A 531 21.93 2.89 30.31
C GLN A 531 22.17 3.75 29.05
N GLY A 532 21.50 4.91 28.92
CA GLY A 532 21.78 5.82 27.81
C GLY A 532 21.41 5.30 26.44
N PHE A 533 20.35 4.49 26.38
CA PHE A 533 19.89 3.90 25.13
C PHE A 533 20.91 2.93 24.50
N ALA A 534 21.97 2.55 25.21
CA ALA A 534 23.09 1.76 24.72
C ALA A 534 22.83 0.24 24.62
N TYR A 535 21.63 -0.21 24.96
CA TYR A 535 21.28 -1.62 24.81
C TYR A 535 21.00 -1.94 23.34
N SER A 536 21.78 -2.85 22.75
CA SER A 536 21.37 -3.54 21.53
C SER A 536 20.13 -4.37 21.90
N TYR A 537 18.96 -3.89 21.50
CA TYR A 537 17.74 -4.69 21.58
C TYR A 537 17.97 -5.83 20.59
N ASN A 538 18.56 -6.93 21.06
CA ASN A 538 18.91 -8.06 20.22
C ASN A 538 17.61 -8.54 19.56
N THR A 539 17.46 -8.20 18.28
CA THR A 539 16.28 -8.53 17.48
C THR A 539 16.17 -10.03 17.22
N ASN A 540 17.12 -10.81 17.73
CA ASN A 540 17.26 -12.26 17.66
C ASN A 540 16.86 -13.02 18.93
N ILE A 541 16.17 -12.40 19.92
CA ILE A 541 15.55 -13.18 21.01
C ILE A 541 14.26 -13.85 20.49
N TYR A 542 14.47 -14.81 19.58
CA TYR A 542 13.70 -16.00 19.24
C TYR A 542 14.33 -16.70 18.03
N VAL A 543 15.56 -17.18 18.19
CA VAL A 543 16.05 -18.36 17.49
C VAL A 543 16.90 -19.09 18.53
N TYR A 544 16.67 -20.40 18.71
CA TYR A 544 17.30 -21.30 19.67
C TYR A 544 16.85 -21.20 21.15
N THR A 545 15.85 -22.00 21.50
CA THR A 545 15.93 -22.86 22.68
C THR A 545 15.86 -24.28 22.13
N HIS A 546 17.01 -24.96 22.05
CA HIS A 546 17.10 -26.42 21.96
C HIS A 546 17.86 -26.88 23.21
N LEU A 547 17.43 -28.03 23.76
CA LEU A 547 18.02 -28.81 24.86
C LEU A 547 17.72 -28.23 26.26
N ASN A 548 17.00 -28.90 27.16
CA ASN A 548 16.60 -30.31 27.27
C ASN A 548 15.17 -30.61 26.85
#